data_AF-R6HYV2-F1
#
_entry.id   AF-R6HYV2-F1
#
_cell.length_a   1.000
_cell.length_b   1.000
_cell.length_c   1.000
_cell.angle_alpha   90.00
_cell.angle_beta   90.00
_cell.angle_gamma   90.00
#
_symmetry.space_group_name_H-M   'P 1'
#
loop_
_entity.id
_entity.type
_entity.pdbx_description
1 polymer ?
#
loop_
_entity_poly.entity_id
_entity_poly.type
_entity_poly.pdbx_seq_one_letter_code
_entity_poly.pdbx_strand_id
1 'polypeptide(L)'
;MQDDRATFTEEQIKSEASRCLSCGRSVVDPNKCIGCGICTTKCEFDAIHLKRNRPQNSKMIPAEDKFKAIGPYAAKRQVKIIKKKLSGK
;
A
#
# COMPACT_ATOMS: atom_id res chain seq x y z
N MET A 1 2.59 -0.34 -37.82
CA MET A 1 1.39 -0.11 -36.98
C MET A 1 1.49 1.32 -36.49
N GLN A 2 0.93 2.26 -37.25
CA GLN A 2 0.84 3.64 -36.78
C GLN A 2 -0.25 3.68 -35.70
N ASP A 3 0.02 4.38 -34.61
CA ASP A 3 -0.95 4.52 -33.54
C ASP A 3 -2.02 5.53 -34.03
N ASP A 4 -3.21 5.05 -34.37
CA ASP A 4 -4.33 5.87 -34.88
C ASP A 4 -5.01 6.71 -33.77
N ARG A 5 -4.46 6.72 -32.55
CA ARG A 5 -4.94 7.56 -31.46
C ARG A 5 -4.62 9.02 -31.76
N ALA A 6 -5.65 9.79 -32.12
CA ALA A 6 -5.55 11.25 -32.17
C ALA A 6 -5.23 11.81 -30.78
N THR A 7 -4.23 12.68 -30.70
CA THR A 7 -3.94 13.44 -29.46
C THR A 7 -5.11 14.36 -29.16
N PHE A 8 -5.66 14.28 -27.95
CA PHE A 8 -6.77 15.12 -27.52
C PHE A 8 -6.39 16.61 -27.58
N THR A 9 -7.36 17.45 -27.92
CA THR A 9 -7.21 18.91 -27.79
C THR A 9 -7.08 19.29 -26.32
N GLU A 10 -6.54 20.47 -26.05
CA GLU A 10 -6.35 20.93 -24.67
C GLU A 10 -7.67 20.98 -23.88
N GLU A 11 -8.78 21.29 -24.55
CA GLU A 11 -10.13 21.29 -23.98
C GLU A 11 -10.62 19.87 -23.66
N GLN A 12 -10.39 18.92 -24.56
CA GLN A 12 -10.71 17.50 -24.33
C GLN A 12 -9.87 16.93 -23.18
N ILE A 13 -8.58 17.26 -23.11
CA ILE A 13 -7.70 16.87 -22.00
C ILE A 13 -8.25 17.42 -20.67
N LYS A 14 -8.65 18.69 -20.63
CA LYS A 14 -9.24 19.31 -19.43
C LYS A 14 -10.56 18.62 -19.04
N SER A 15 -11.42 18.30 -20.02
CA SER A 15 -12.67 17.58 -19.81
C SER A 15 -12.43 16.17 -19.26
N GLU A 16 -11.56 15.38 -19.89
CA GLU A 16 -11.24 14.01 -19.45
C GLU A 16 -10.49 13.99 -18.10
N ALA A 17 -9.59 14.95 -17.87
CA ALA A 17 -8.92 15.10 -16.57
C ALA A 17 -9.88 15.58 -15.47
N SER A 18 -10.93 16.33 -15.82
CA SER A 18 -11.99 16.72 -14.89
C SER A 18 -12.96 15.58 -14.57
N ARG A 19 -13.11 14.60 -15.48
CA ARG A 19 -13.83 13.33 -15.27
C ARG A 19 -13.16 12.39 -14.27
N CYS A 20 -11.91 12.65 -13.86
CA CYS A 20 -11.30 12.00 -12.70
C CYS A 20 -11.93 12.48 -11.37
N LEU A 21 -13.23 12.18 -11.21
CA LEU A 21 -13.95 11.77 -10.00
C LEU A 21 -13.56 12.40 -8.66
N SER A 22 -13.25 13.69 -8.62
CA SER A 22 -12.97 14.42 -7.36
C SER A 22 -11.94 13.74 -6.43
N CYS A 23 -11.15 12.77 -6.92
CA CYS A 23 -10.23 11.98 -6.10
C CYS A 23 -8.98 12.78 -5.71
N GLY A 24 -8.85 13.99 -6.28
CA GLY A 24 -7.66 14.80 -6.24
C GLY A 24 -6.57 14.09 -7.03
N ARG A 25 -5.83 14.84 -7.85
CA ARG A 25 -4.52 14.41 -8.36
C ARG A 25 -3.81 13.61 -7.25
N SER A 26 -3.78 12.28 -7.35
CA SER A 26 -3.19 11.44 -6.32
C SER A 26 -1.67 11.55 -6.50
N VAL A 27 -1.12 12.68 -6.08
CA VAL A 27 0.32 12.93 -6.07
C VAL A 27 0.89 12.07 -4.98
N VAL A 28 1.49 10.96 -5.38
CA VAL A 28 2.22 10.10 -4.46
C VAL A 28 3.59 10.74 -4.23
N ASP A 29 3.82 11.26 -3.04
CA ASP A 29 5.16 11.56 -2.56
C ASP A 29 5.81 10.25 -2.08
N PRO A 30 6.87 9.75 -2.74
CA PRO A 30 7.51 8.48 -2.37
C PRO A 30 8.03 8.48 -0.93
N ASN A 31 8.39 9.64 -0.38
CA ASN A 31 8.89 9.74 0.99
C ASN A 31 7.77 9.64 2.04
N LYS A 32 6.53 9.96 1.66
CA LYS A 32 5.35 9.87 2.54
C LYS A 32 4.54 8.59 2.31
N CYS A 33 4.72 7.93 1.17
CA CYS A 33 3.99 6.72 0.83
C CYS A 33 4.38 5.55 1.75
N ILE A 34 3.44 5.10 2.58
CA ILE A 34 3.62 3.92 3.44
C ILE A 34 3.19 2.60 2.77
N GLY A 35 2.74 2.64 1.52
CA GLY A 35 2.28 1.46 0.80
C GLY A 35 1.01 0.82 1.35
N CYS A 36 0.05 1.63 1.86
CA CYS A 36 -1.22 1.11 2.38
C CYS A 36 -2.12 0.52 1.28
N GLY A 37 -2.05 1.02 0.05
CA GLY A 37 -2.84 0.55 -1.08
C GLY A 37 -4.26 1.14 -1.18
N ILE A 38 -4.64 2.08 -0.30
CA ILE A 38 -5.97 2.71 -0.35
C ILE A 38 -6.20 3.48 -1.66
N CYS A 39 -5.14 4.04 -2.25
CA CYS A 39 -5.24 4.71 -3.54
C CYS A 39 -5.60 3.76 -4.69
N THR A 40 -5.14 2.50 -4.65
CA THR A 40 -5.44 1.52 -5.71
C THR A 40 -6.91 1.08 -5.63
N THR A 41 -7.51 1.03 -4.44
CA THR A 41 -8.93 0.66 -4.29
C THR A 41 -9.89 1.80 -4.60
N LYS A 42 -9.42 3.05 -4.56
CA LYS A 42 -10.23 4.26 -4.84
C LYS A 42 -10.24 4.63 -6.32
N CYS A 43 -9.30 4.14 -7.12
CA CYS A 43 -9.22 4.50 -8.53
C CYS A 43 -10.19 3.65 -9.35
N GLU A 44 -11.27 4.25 -9.85
CA GLU A 44 -12.27 3.56 -10.69
C GLU A 44 -11.73 3.13 -12.06
N PHE A 45 -10.62 3.75 -12.50
CA PHE A 45 -9.97 3.46 -13.78
C PHE A 45 -8.82 2.45 -13.65
N ASP A 46 -8.57 1.90 -12.46
CA ASP A 46 -7.44 1.00 -12.17
C ASP A 46 -6.06 1.56 -12.61
N ALA A 47 -5.91 2.88 -12.62
CA ALA A 47 -4.69 3.54 -13.13
C ALA A 47 -3.51 3.52 -12.13
N ILE A 48 -3.74 3.09 -10.89
CA ILE A 48 -2.74 3.11 -9.82
C ILE A 48 -2.44 1.68 -9.37
N HIS A 49 -1.18 1.26 -9.47
CA HIS A 49 -0.74 -0.06 -9.04
C HIS A 49 0.30 0.01 -7.92
N LEU A 50 0.15 -0.85 -6.91
CA LEU A 50 1.10 -0.96 -5.81
C LEU A 50 1.86 -2.28 -5.88
N LYS A 51 3.14 -2.23 -6.25
CA LYS A 51 4.03 -3.40 -6.22
C LYS A 51 4.57 -3.61 -4.81
N ARG A 52 4.24 -4.74 -4.19
CA ARG A 52 4.77 -5.11 -2.87
C ARG A 52 6.04 -5.94 -3.01
N ASN A 53 7.15 -5.45 -2.46
CA ASN A 53 8.42 -6.19 -2.42
C ASN A 53 8.35 -7.43 -1.50
N ARG A 54 7.43 -7.42 -0.52
CA ARG A 54 7.19 -8.53 0.42
C ARG A 54 5.68 -8.81 0.50
N PRO A 55 5.11 -9.60 -0.44
CA PRO A 55 3.67 -9.86 -0.48
C PRO A 55 3.14 -10.50 0.81
N GLN A 56 3.96 -11.28 1.52
CA GLN A 56 3.62 -11.89 2.80
C GLN A 56 3.34 -10.88 3.93
N ASN A 57 3.80 -9.63 3.81
CA ASN A 57 3.58 -8.55 4.78
C ASN A 57 2.34 -7.69 4.45
N SER A 58 1.45 -8.17 3.59
CA SER A 58 0.27 -7.41 3.14
C SER A 58 -0.99 -7.60 3.98
N LYS A 59 -1.01 -8.62 4.85
CA LYS A 59 -2.17 -8.92 5.70
C LYS A 59 -2.30 -7.86 6.80
N MET A 60 -3.21 -6.90 6.58
CA MET A 60 -3.62 -5.93 7.60
C MET A 60 -4.56 -6.60 8.59
N ILE A 61 -4.42 -6.25 9.87
CA ILE A 61 -5.25 -6.77 10.97
C ILE A 61 -5.83 -5.55 11.69
N PRO A 62 -7.15 -5.55 12.02
CA PRO A 62 -7.75 -4.48 12.81
C PRO A 62 -6.96 -4.23 14.11
N ALA A 63 -6.97 -2.98 14.58
CA ALA A 63 -6.16 -2.59 15.73
C ALA A 63 -6.54 -3.37 16.99
N GLU A 64 -7.82 -3.69 17.12
CA GLU A 64 -8.44 -4.44 18.22
C GLU A 64 -7.91 -5.88 18.29
N ASP A 65 -7.59 -6.47 17.13
CA ASP A 65 -7.10 -7.85 17.01
C ASP A 65 -5.56 -7.96 17.00
N LYS A 66 -4.85 -6.83 17.11
CA LYS A 66 -3.38 -6.77 17.06
C LYS A 66 -2.73 -7.76 18.04
N PHE A 67 -3.23 -7.85 19.27
CA PHE A 67 -2.65 -8.70 20.31
C PHE A 67 -2.74 -10.19 19.99
N LYS A 68 -3.80 -10.64 19.30
CA LYS A 68 -3.93 -12.04 18.86
C LYS A 68 -2.84 -12.41 17.86
N ALA A 69 -2.48 -11.46 16.99
CA ALA A 69 -1.46 -11.67 15.97
C ALA A 69 -0.03 -11.59 16.54
N ILE A 70 0.26 -10.61 17.40
CA ILE A 70 1.63 -10.40 17.91
C ILE A 70 1.97 -11.22 19.15
N GLY A 71 0.97 -11.59 19.95
CA GLY A 71 1.12 -12.25 21.25
C GLY A 71 1.95 -13.55 21.18
N PRO A 72 1.63 -14.50 20.28
CA PRO A 72 2.40 -15.74 20.15
C PRO A 72 3.87 -15.50 19.82
N TYR A 73 4.15 -14.56 18.91
CA TYR A 73 5.51 -14.20 18.54
C TYR A 73 6.25 -13.51 19.70
N ALA A 74 5.59 -12.61 20.42
CA ALA A 74 6.14 -11.91 21.58
C ALA A 74 6.53 -12.90 22.69
N ALA A 75 5.65 -13.85 23.01
CA ALA A 75 5.92 -14.91 24.00
C ALA A 75 7.10 -15.79 23.56
N LYS A 76 7.08 -16.28 22.31
CA LYS A 76 8.19 -17.07 21.75
C LYS A 76 9.52 -16.32 21.80
N ARG A 77 9.51 -15.01 21.53
CA ARG A 77 10.71 -14.17 21.58
C ARG A 77 11.20 -13.96 23.02
N GLN A 78 10.30 -13.72 23.98
CA GLN A 78 10.65 -13.62 25.40
C GLN A 78 11.32 -14.90 25.92
N VAL A 79 10.76 -16.07 25.62
CA VAL A 79 11.36 -17.36 26.01
C VAL A 79 12.79 -17.50 25.44
N LYS A 80 13.01 -17.13 24.17
CA LYS A 80 14.35 -17.16 23.57
C LYS A 80 15.33 -16.21 24.27
N ILE A 81 14.89 -15.01 24.64
CA ILE A 81 15.72 -14.03 25.36
C ILE A 81 16.10 -14.56 26.74
N ILE A 82 15.14 -15.10 27.49
CA ILE A 82 15.38 -15.68 28.82
C ILE A 82 16.33 -16.86 28.72
N LYS A 83 16.11 -17.78 27.77
CA LYS A 83 17.00 -18.92 27.54
C LYS A 83 18.43 -18.49 27.23
N LYS A 84 18.61 -17.44 26.40
CA LYS A 84 19.93 -16.88 26.10
C LYS A 84 20.61 -16.30 27.35
N LYS A 85 19.87 -15.52 28.16
CA LYS A 85 20.36 -14.99 29.44
C LYS A 85 20.78 -16.11 30.40
N LEU A 86 19.98 -17.17 30.50
CA LEU A 86 20.26 -18.33 31.36
C LEU A 86 21.44 -19.17 30.86
N SER A 87 21.70 -19.23 29.54
CA SER A 87 22.85 -19.97 29.00
C SER A 87 24.18 -19.24 29.14
N GLY A 88 24.23 -18.10 29.85
CA GLY A 88 25.47 -17.36 30.11
C GLY A 88 26.19 -16.83 28.86
N LYS A 89 25.47 -16.62 27.74
CA LYS A 89 25.99 -16.07 26.48
C LYS A 89 25.28 -14.78 26.07
#